data_AF-A0A552UGL3-F1
#
_entry.id   AF-A0A552UGL3-F1
#
_cell.length_a   1.000
_cell.length_b   1.000
_cell.length_c   1.000
_cell.angle_alpha   90.00
_cell.angle_beta   90.00
_cell.angle_gamma   90.00
#
_symmetry.space_group_name_H-M   'P 1'
#
loop_
_entity.id
_entity.type
_entity.pdbx_description
1 polymer ?
#
loop_
_entity_poly.entity_id
_entity_poly.type
_entity_poly.pdbx_seq_one_letter_code
_entity_poly.pdbx_strand_id
1 'polypeptide(L)'
;MTRATLGERATAIQRKSGGRAASLERLLAGSPRNAALFEDLMKAPDWLGWENARRQRLGRAAALAAIAPKLAASVDGRWLGALAKTAGDDLLDWARTLPAPHAAIPAFAADEIDAVGASALRDAVPVSLRDHAAPHAPDAGVPEAALTAALVQCSI
;
A
#
# COMPACT_ATOMS: atom_id res chain seq x y z
N MET A 1 -44.49 -4.32 -4.16
CA MET A 1 -43.17 -4.99 -4.21
C MET A 1 -42.55 -4.77 -5.59
N THR A 2 -41.78 -3.70 -5.76
CA THR A 2 -41.16 -3.33 -7.05
C THR A 2 -39.74 -3.88 -7.11
N ARG A 3 -39.50 -4.79 -8.06
CA ARG A 3 -38.17 -5.30 -8.41
C ARG A 3 -37.37 -4.14 -9.03
N ALA A 4 -36.34 -3.68 -8.33
CA ALA A 4 -35.37 -2.74 -8.89
C ALA A 4 -34.82 -3.30 -10.22
N THR A 5 -34.73 -2.44 -11.23
CA THR A 5 -34.34 -2.82 -12.58
C THR A 5 -32.84 -3.15 -12.63
N LEU A 6 -32.41 -3.96 -13.61
CA LEU A 6 -31.00 -4.32 -13.80
C LEU A 6 -30.09 -3.07 -13.89
N GLY A 7 -30.63 -1.93 -14.36
CA GLY A 7 -29.94 -0.65 -14.44
C GLY A 7 -29.65 0.02 -13.09
N GLU A 8 -30.52 -0.15 -12.08
CA GLU A 8 -30.27 0.34 -10.71
C GLU A 8 -29.20 -0.49 -10.00
N ARG A 9 -29.08 -1.76 -10.35
CA ARG A 9 -27.99 -2.63 -9.86
C ARG A 9 -26.65 -2.30 -10.51
N ALA A 10 -26.64 -1.93 -11.80
CA ALA A 10 -25.42 -1.51 -12.49
C ALA A 10 -24.85 -0.19 -11.95
N THR A 11 -25.71 0.79 -11.64
CA THR A 11 -25.30 2.07 -11.03
C THR A 11 -24.84 1.91 -9.58
N ALA A 12 -25.39 0.95 -8.83
CA ALA A 12 -24.89 0.59 -7.50
C ALA A 12 -23.51 -0.06 -7.53
N ILE A 13 -23.19 -0.85 -8.58
CA ILE A 13 -21.84 -1.41 -8.79
C ILE A 13 -20.87 -0.27 -9.17
N GLN A 14 -21.29 0.67 -10.01
CA GLN A 14 -20.46 1.80 -10.43
C GLN A 14 -20.03 2.71 -9.27
N ARG A 15 -20.88 2.90 -8.25
CA ARG A 15 -20.50 3.61 -7.01
C ARG A 15 -19.56 2.84 -6.10
N LYS A 16 -19.52 1.50 -6.16
CA LYS A 16 -18.61 0.65 -5.37
C LYS A 16 -17.26 0.41 -6.05
N SER A 17 -17.17 0.66 -7.36
CA SER A 17 -15.97 0.40 -8.19
C SER A 17 -15.16 1.66 -8.52
N GLY A 18 -15.56 2.83 -8.01
CA GLY A 18 -14.99 4.15 -8.38
C GLY A 18 -13.47 4.27 -8.25
N GLY A 19 -12.81 3.47 -7.39
CA GLY A 19 -11.35 3.42 -7.33
C GLY A 19 -10.69 2.67 -8.50
N ARG A 20 -11.29 1.56 -8.96
CA ARG A 20 -10.73 0.72 -10.04
C ARG A 20 -10.98 1.33 -11.41
N ALA A 21 -12.16 1.92 -11.63
CA ALA A 21 -12.49 2.63 -12.87
C ALA A 21 -11.62 3.90 -13.04
N ALA A 22 -11.45 4.71 -11.98
CA ALA A 22 -10.56 5.87 -12.03
C ALA A 22 -9.08 5.50 -12.19
N SER A 23 -8.65 4.35 -11.66
CA SER A 23 -7.28 3.85 -11.85
C SER A 23 -7.06 3.32 -13.26
N LEU A 24 -8.08 2.66 -13.84
CA LEU A 24 -8.07 2.22 -15.23
C LEU A 24 -8.14 3.41 -16.20
N GLU A 25 -8.94 4.43 -15.90
CA GLU A 25 -8.99 5.69 -16.66
C GLU A 25 -7.66 6.45 -16.58
N ARG A 26 -6.97 6.48 -15.44
CA ARG A 26 -5.61 7.06 -15.34
C ARG A 26 -4.57 6.29 -16.14
N LEU A 27 -4.68 4.96 -16.18
CA LEU A 27 -3.82 4.09 -16.98
C LEU A 27 -4.06 4.28 -18.48
N LEU A 28 -5.33 4.39 -18.90
CA LEU A 28 -5.73 4.55 -20.29
C LEU A 28 -5.53 5.97 -20.82
N ALA A 29 -5.61 6.98 -19.95
CA ALA A 29 -5.41 8.39 -20.31
C ALA A 29 -3.93 8.79 -20.47
N GLY A 30 -2.99 7.83 -20.35
CA GLY A 30 -1.56 8.13 -20.44
C GLY A 30 -1.16 9.23 -19.45
N SER A 31 -1.71 9.17 -18.23
CA SER A 31 -1.50 10.22 -17.23
C SER A 31 0.00 10.47 -17.13
N PRO A 32 0.47 11.70 -17.41
CA PRO A 32 1.88 12.01 -17.24
C PRO A 32 2.17 11.67 -15.77
N ARG A 33 3.12 10.76 -15.54
CA ARG A 33 3.75 10.62 -14.22
C ARG A 33 3.93 12.04 -13.71
N ASN A 34 3.45 12.36 -12.51
CA ASN A 34 3.74 13.67 -11.94
C ASN A 34 5.27 13.80 -11.98
N ALA A 35 5.76 14.70 -12.84
CA ALA A 35 7.19 14.85 -13.03
C ALA A 35 7.73 15.42 -11.72
N ALA A 36 8.44 14.60 -10.95
CA ALA A 36 9.10 15.05 -9.74
C ALA A 36 10.12 16.13 -10.13
N LEU A 37 10.00 17.30 -9.52
CA LEU A 37 10.96 18.39 -9.68
C LEU A 37 12.09 18.23 -8.65
N PHE A 38 13.22 18.90 -8.89
CA PHE A 38 14.33 18.91 -7.92
C PHE A 38 13.88 19.41 -6.53
N GLU A 39 12.97 20.39 -6.48
CA GLU A 39 12.40 20.90 -5.24
C GLU A 39 11.57 19.85 -4.47
N ASP A 40 10.98 18.87 -5.17
CA ASP A 40 10.26 17.77 -4.53
C ASP A 40 11.25 16.83 -3.83
N LEU A 41 12.41 16.58 -4.43
CA LEU A 41 13.47 15.77 -3.82
C LEU A 41 13.95 16.40 -2.50
N MET A 42 14.05 17.73 -2.44
CA MET A 42 14.41 18.44 -1.21
C MET A 42 13.36 18.31 -0.10
N LYS A 43 12.11 17.95 -0.45
CA LYS A 43 11.00 17.70 0.48
C LYS A 43 10.75 16.21 0.70
N ALA A 44 11.52 15.34 0.03
CA ALA A 44 11.36 13.91 0.11
C ALA A 44 11.88 13.40 1.48
N PRO A 45 11.16 12.51 2.15
CA PRO A 45 11.71 11.81 3.29
C PRO A 45 12.85 10.87 2.88
N ASP A 46 13.90 10.76 3.70
CA ASP A 46 15.07 9.89 3.45
C ASP A 46 14.70 8.43 3.18
N TRP A 47 13.60 7.95 3.77
CA TRP A 47 13.13 6.58 3.60
C TRP A 47 12.72 6.26 2.16
N LEU A 48 12.46 7.26 1.32
CA LEU A 48 12.11 7.06 -0.08
C LEU A 48 13.24 6.36 -0.85
N GLY A 49 14.50 6.63 -0.48
CA GLY A 49 15.70 6.02 -1.08
C GLY A 49 16.13 4.70 -0.43
N TRP A 50 15.43 4.21 0.60
CA TRP A 50 15.80 2.95 1.24
C TRP A 50 15.48 1.73 0.38
N GLU A 51 16.17 0.63 0.66
CA GLU A 51 15.90 -0.68 0.05
C GLU A 51 14.42 -1.09 0.25
N ASN A 52 13.87 -1.81 -0.74
CA ASN A 52 12.46 -2.18 -0.76
C ASN A 52 12.00 -2.95 0.49
N ALA A 53 12.78 -3.91 0.98
CA ALA A 53 12.47 -4.67 2.19
C ALA A 53 12.35 -3.76 3.43
N ARG A 54 13.25 -2.77 3.55
CA ARG A 54 13.23 -1.79 4.63
C ARG A 54 12.03 -0.84 4.53
N ARG A 55 11.65 -0.43 3.32
CA ARG A 55 10.43 0.37 3.08
C ARG A 55 9.15 -0.41 3.36
N GLN A 56 9.09 -1.69 3.01
CA GLN A 56 7.96 -2.57 3.37
C GLN A 56 7.82 -2.70 4.88
N ARG A 57 8.93 -2.92 5.60
CA ARG A 57 8.93 -2.96 7.07
C ARG A 57 8.41 -1.64 7.68
N LEU A 58 8.84 -0.49 7.13
CA LEU A 58 8.33 0.83 7.53
C LEU A 58 6.83 0.97 7.24
N GLY A 59 6.36 0.49 6.09
CA GLY A 59 4.94 0.49 5.73
C GLY A 59 4.09 -0.33 6.71
N ARG A 60 4.54 -1.53 7.07
CA ARG A 60 3.88 -2.37 8.08
C ARG A 60 3.83 -1.69 9.44
N ALA A 61 4.94 -1.06 9.85
CA ALA A 61 4.97 -0.27 11.09
C ALA A 61 3.96 0.89 11.05
N ALA A 62 3.88 1.64 9.94
CA ALA A 62 2.92 2.71 9.76
C ALA A 62 1.46 2.19 9.81
N ALA A 63 1.18 1.04 9.18
CA ALA A 63 -0.14 0.41 9.20
C ALA A 63 -0.56 0.01 10.63
N LEU A 64 0.33 -0.63 11.39
CA LEU A 64 0.08 -1.04 12.76
C LEU A 64 -0.10 0.16 13.70
N ALA A 65 0.72 1.22 13.53
CA ALA A 65 0.59 2.45 14.30
C ALA A 65 -0.78 3.12 14.09
N ALA A 66 -1.31 3.08 12.86
CA ALA A 66 -2.63 3.65 12.54
C ALA A 66 -3.80 2.91 13.23
N ILE A 67 -3.60 1.67 13.68
CA ILE A 67 -4.58 0.88 14.42
C ILE A 67 -4.17 0.61 15.88
N ALA A 68 -3.15 1.29 16.41
CA ALA A 68 -2.62 1.05 17.76
C ALA A 68 -3.70 0.98 18.87
N PRO A 69 -4.73 1.84 18.91
CA PRO A 69 -5.80 1.74 19.93
C PRO A 69 -6.58 0.43 19.85
N LYS A 70 -6.78 -0.09 18.63
CA LYS A 70 -7.49 -1.36 18.41
C LYS A 70 -6.62 -2.54 18.82
N LEU A 71 -5.32 -2.48 18.55
CA LEU A 71 -4.37 -3.48 19.01
C LEU A 71 -4.33 -3.55 20.53
N ALA A 72 -4.31 -2.40 21.21
CA ALA A 72 -4.32 -2.33 22.67
C ALA A 72 -5.62 -2.88 23.30
N ALA A 73 -6.77 -2.66 22.65
CA ALA A 73 -8.08 -3.08 23.16
C ALA A 73 -8.50 -4.51 22.74
N SER A 74 -7.77 -5.15 21.82
CA SER A 74 -8.19 -6.44 21.25
C SER A 74 -7.75 -7.62 22.10
N VAL A 75 -8.65 -8.60 22.22
CA VAL A 75 -8.40 -9.94 22.79
C VAL A 75 -8.50 -11.05 21.74
N ASP A 76 -8.71 -10.70 20.47
CA ASP A 76 -8.79 -11.66 19.38
C ASP A 76 -7.39 -12.19 19.02
N GLY A 77 -7.03 -13.30 19.68
CA GLY A 77 -5.74 -13.97 19.45
C GLY A 77 -5.55 -14.49 18.03
N ARG A 78 -6.63 -14.76 17.27
CA ARG A 78 -6.52 -15.21 15.88
C ARG A 78 -6.11 -14.05 14.98
N TRP A 79 -6.75 -12.90 15.14
CA TRP A 79 -6.41 -11.69 14.40
C TRP A 79 -5.01 -11.18 14.76
N LEU A 80 -4.68 -11.13 16.05
CA LEU A 80 -3.35 -10.72 16.51
C LEU A 80 -2.25 -11.67 16.02
N GLY A 81 -2.48 -12.98 16.11
CA GLY A 81 -1.53 -13.99 15.59
C GLY A 81 -1.34 -13.90 14.08
N ALA A 82 -2.38 -13.56 13.32
CA ALA A 82 -2.26 -13.33 11.89
C ALA A 82 -1.42 -12.08 11.57
N LEU A 83 -1.62 -10.98 12.31
CA LEU A 83 -0.81 -9.76 12.17
C LEU A 83 0.66 -10.00 12.52
N ALA A 84 0.93 -10.69 13.63
CA ALA A 84 2.27 -11.09 14.04
C ALA A 84 2.99 -11.92 12.97
N LYS A 85 2.30 -12.90 12.38
CA LYS A 85 2.88 -13.75 11.32
C LYS A 85 3.29 -12.96 10.08
N THR A 86 2.56 -11.89 9.73
CA THR A 86 2.85 -11.07 8.55
C THR A 86 3.85 -9.94 8.86
N ALA A 87 3.71 -9.27 9.99
CA ALA A 87 4.51 -8.09 10.35
C ALA A 87 5.79 -8.42 11.14
N GLY A 88 5.77 -9.52 11.89
CA GLY A 88 6.72 -9.83 12.95
C GLY A 88 6.23 -9.39 14.33
N ASP A 89 6.50 -10.22 15.34
CA ASP A 89 6.11 -9.98 16.73
C ASP A 89 6.65 -8.64 17.26
N ASP A 90 7.92 -8.33 16.97
CA ASP A 90 8.57 -7.08 17.41
C ASP A 90 7.80 -5.82 16.99
N LEU A 91 7.28 -5.79 15.76
CA LEU A 91 6.52 -4.64 15.25
C LEU A 91 5.13 -4.58 15.87
N LEU A 92 4.50 -5.73 16.09
CA LEU A 92 3.20 -5.80 16.74
C LEU A 92 3.29 -5.30 18.19
N ASP A 93 4.29 -5.77 18.93
CA ASP A 93 4.54 -5.36 20.31
C ASP A 93 4.88 -3.88 20.40
N TRP A 94 5.78 -3.39 19.54
CA TRP A 94 6.05 -1.95 19.43
C TRP A 94 4.76 -1.15 19.20
N ALA A 95 3.92 -1.55 18.25
CA ALA A 95 2.69 -0.82 17.93
C ALA A 95 1.69 -0.78 19.09
N ARG A 96 1.67 -1.80 19.95
CA ARG A 96 0.84 -1.82 21.17
C ARG A 96 1.30 -0.84 22.24
N THR A 97 2.56 -0.40 22.20
CA THR A 97 3.09 0.61 23.13
C THR A 97 2.81 2.05 22.69
N LEU A 98 2.35 2.24 21.45
CA LEU A 98 2.12 3.57 20.91
C LEU A 98 0.90 4.25 21.55
N PRO A 99 0.96 5.57 21.77
CA PRO A 99 -0.22 6.34 22.14
C PRO A 99 -1.23 6.32 20.98
N ALA A 100 -2.50 6.58 21.30
CA ALA A 100 -3.54 6.66 20.28
C ALA A 100 -3.22 7.74 19.24
N PRO A 101 -3.19 7.42 17.93
CA PRO A 101 -2.96 8.42 16.90
C PRO A 101 -4.16 9.38 16.83
N HIS A 102 -3.91 10.59 16.34
CA HIS A 102 -4.95 11.59 16.12
C HIS A 102 -6.04 11.12 15.14
N ALA A 103 -5.69 10.25 14.19
CA ALA A 103 -6.60 9.66 13.23
C ALA A 103 -6.40 8.14 13.19
N ALA A 104 -7.13 7.42 14.04
CA ALA A 104 -7.17 5.96 13.98
C ALA A 104 -8.01 5.50 12.78
N ILE A 105 -7.52 4.48 12.07
CA ILE A 105 -8.26 3.87 10.95
C ILE A 105 -9.05 2.63 11.41
N PRO A 106 -10.02 2.14 10.61
CA PRO A 106 -10.68 0.85 10.87
C PRO A 106 -9.69 -0.32 10.98
N ALA A 107 -10.10 -1.39 11.67
CA ALA A 107 -9.32 -2.63 11.69
C ALA A 107 -9.29 -3.22 10.27
N PHE A 108 -8.19 -3.86 9.91
CA PHE A 108 -7.98 -4.52 8.62
C PHE A 108 -7.51 -5.97 8.82
N ALA A 109 -7.67 -6.78 7.80
CA ALA A 109 -7.18 -8.16 7.77
C ALA A 109 -5.66 -8.21 7.58
N ALA A 110 -4.99 -9.24 8.11
CA ALA A 110 -3.52 -9.27 8.14
C ALA A 110 -2.86 -9.29 6.75
N ASP A 111 -3.56 -9.76 5.72
CA ASP A 111 -3.15 -9.73 4.32
C ASP A 111 -3.25 -8.33 3.68
N GLU A 112 -3.98 -7.40 4.30
CA GLU A 112 -4.12 -6.01 3.85
C GLU A 112 -2.99 -5.10 4.37
N ILE A 113 -2.17 -5.55 5.33
CA ILE A 113 -1.19 -4.72 6.04
C ILE A 113 -0.22 -4.00 5.11
N ASP A 114 0.24 -4.67 4.05
CA ASP A 114 1.19 -4.11 3.09
C ASP A 114 0.53 -3.03 2.22
N ALA A 115 -0.73 -3.25 1.82
CA ALA A 115 -1.49 -2.28 1.04
C ALA A 115 -1.84 -1.03 1.88
N VAL A 116 -2.28 -1.24 3.12
CA VAL A 116 -2.57 -0.15 4.07
C VAL A 116 -1.30 0.65 4.37
N GLY A 117 -0.19 -0.04 4.64
CA GLY A 117 1.12 0.58 4.89
C GLY A 117 1.63 1.38 3.70
N ALA A 118 1.54 0.83 2.50
CA ALA A 118 1.90 1.52 1.26
C ALA A 118 1.06 2.78 1.04
N SER A 119 -0.25 2.71 1.30
CA SER A 119 -1.12 3.89 1.22
C SER A 119 -0.73 4.96 2.23
N ALA A 120 -0.44 4.56 3.48
CA ALA A 120 -0.02 5.49 4.53
C ALA A 120 1.29 6.20 4.17
N LEU A 121 2.28 5.47 3.63
CA LEU A 121 3.54 6.06 3.17
C LEU A 121 3.35 6.98 1.96
N ARG A 122 2.48 6.60 1.02
CA ARG A 122 2.11 7.43 -0.14
C ARG A 122 1.46 8.74 0.30
N ASP A 123 0.60 8.71 1.32
CA ASP A 123 -0.08 9.91 1.80
C ASP A 123 0.83 10.85 2.60
N ALA A 124 1.94 10.32 3.15
CA ALA A 124 2.95 11.09 3.87
C ALA A 124 3.91 11.89 2.98
N VAL A 125 3.88 11.69 1.66
CA VAL A 125 4.75 12.42 0.71
C VAL A 125 3.99 13.41 -0.16
N PRO A 126 4.66 14.45 -0.70
CA PRO A 126 4.10 15.33 -1.72
C PRO A 126 3.49 14.55 -2.89
N VAL A 127 2.41 15.11 -3.48
CA VAL A 127 1.64 14.44 -4.56
C VAL A 127 2.50 14.03 -5.76
N SER A 128 3.57 14.79 -6.03
CA SER A 128 4.58 14.57 -7.06
C SER A 128 5.41 13.30 -6.82
N LEU A 129 5.61 12.90 -5.56
CA LEU A 129 6.44 11.76 -5.17
C LEU A 129 5.64 10.48 -4.86
N ARG A 130 4.31 10.55 -4.89
CA ARG A 130 3.42 9.46 -4.49
C ARG A 130 3.62 8.16 -5.25
N ASP A 131 4.03 8.25 -6.51
CA ASP A 131 4.29 7.06 -7.35
C ASP A 131 5.64 6.41 -7.05
N HIS A 132 6.52 7.12 -6.34
CA HIS A 132 7.82 6.62 -5.87
C HIS A 132 7.76 6.07 -4.45
N ALA A 133 6.74 6.48 -3.67
CA ALA A 133 6.58 6.09 -2.27
C ALA A 133 5.98 4.69 -2.06
N ALA A 134 5.32 4.13 -3.07
CA ALA A 134 4.78 2.78 -2.97
C ALA A 134 5.95 1.78 -2.90
N PRO A 135 6.05 0.96 -1.84
CA PRO A 135 6.92 -0.20 -1.86
C PRO A 135 6.56 -0.99 -3.10
N HIS A 136 7.55 -1.29 -3.94
CA HIS A 136 7.26 -2.16 -5.09
C HIS A 136 6.85 -3.49 -4.48
N ALA A 137 5.78 -4.10 -5.00
CA ALA A 137 5.50 -5.50 -4.72
C ALA A 137 6.84 -6.26 -4.88
N PRO A 138 7.15 -7.26 -4.03
CA PRO A 138 8.35 -8.04 -4.24
C PRO A 138 8.34 -8.43 -5.70
N ASP A 139 9.37 -7.99 -6.42
CA ASP A 139 9.62 -8.43 -7.78
C ASP A 139 9.55 -9.95 -7.66
N ALA A 140 8.51 -10.58 -8.21
CA ALA A 140 8.42 -12.02 -8.25
C ALA A 140 9.61 -12.39 -9.13
N GLY A 141 10.75 -12.66 -8.47
CA GLY A 141 12.05 -12.35 -9.01
C GLY A 141 12.09 -12.74 -10.47
N VAL A 142 12.29 -11.76 -11.35
CA VAL A 142 12.73 -12.11 -12.69
C VAL A 142 14.00 -12.90 -12.42
N PRO A 143 14.02 -14.24 -12.63
CA PRO A 143 15.23 -14.99 -12.37
C PRO A 143 16.30 -14.32 -13.21
N GLU A 144 17.47 -14.08 -12.65
CA GLU A 144 18.60 -13.45 -13.34
C GLU A 144 18.89 -14.15 -14.70
N ALA A 145 18.50 -15.42 -14.83
CA ALA A 145 18.49 -16.20 -16.07
C ALA A 145 17.60 -15.62 -17.21
N ALA A 146 16.51 -14.90 -16.90
CA ALA A 146 15.63 -14.28 -17.91
C ALA A 146 16.21 -12.94 -18.42
N LEU A 147 17.00 -12.23 -17.62
CA LEU A 147 17.66 -11.00 -18.06
C LEU A 147 18.82 -11.31 -19.04
N THR A 148 19.55 -12.41 -18.81
CA THR A 148 20.60 -12.87 -19.72
C THR A 148 20.04 -13.46 -21.01
N ALA A 149 18.86 -14.09 -20.98
CA ALA A 149 18.20 -14.61 -22.18
C ALA A 149 17.69 -13.49 -23.11
N ALA A 150 17.16 -12.41 -22.55
CA ALA A 150 16.65 -11.27 -23.32
C ALA A 150 17.77 -10.46 -24.02
N LEU A 151 18.98 -10.42 -23.46
CA LEU A 151 20.13 -9.74 -24.06
C LEU A 151 20.79 -10.53 -25.19
N VAL A 152 20.59 -11.85 -25.24
CA VAL A 152 21.12 -12.70 -26.33
C VAL A 152 20.18 -12.72 -27.55
N GLN A 153 18.88 -12.50 -27.37
CA GLN A 153 17.91 -12.50 -28.47
C GLN A 153 17.77 -11.18 -29.24
N CYS A 154 18.41 -10.10 -28.80
CA CYS A 154 18.47 -8.82 -29.53
C CYS A 154 19.77 -8.60 -30.31
N SER A 155 20.64 -9.62 -30.42
CA SER A 155 21.80 -9.60 -31.32
C SER A 155 21.56 -10.50 -32.53
N ILE A 156 20.65 -10.11 -33.43
CA ILE A 156 20.67 -10.47 -34.86
C ILE A 156 20.31 -9.22 -35.66
#